data_AF-A0A3A5JB06-F1
#
_entry.id   AF-A0A3A5JB06-F1
#
_cell.length_a   1.000
_cell.length_b   1.000
_cell.length_c   1.000
_cell.angle_alpha   90.00
_cell.angle_beta   90.00
_cell.angle_gamma   90.00
#
_symmetry.space_group_name_H-M   'P 1'
#
loop_
_entity.id
_entity.type
_entity.pdbx_description
1 polymer ?
#
loop_
_entity_poly.entity_id
_entity_poly.type
_entity_poly.pdbx_seq_one_letter_code
_entity_poly.pdbx_strand_id
1 'polypeptide(L)' 'MADDDEWKYSVEDFEDPEESDAGEATDVFGDAQTRREIEPESPSFENALFVVFGVALALLILLGV' A
#
# COMPACT_ATOMS: atom_id res chain seq x y z
N MET A 1 -16.93 29.03 -1.90
CA MET A 1 -15.86 28.01 -1.89
C MET A 1 -16.12 27.19 -0.65
N ALA A 2 -16.49 25.92 -0.83
CA ALA A 2 -16.57 24.97 0.27
C ALA A 2 -15.14 24.50 0.55
N ASP A 3 -14.76 24.41 1.81
CA ASP A 3 -13.42 24.05 2.26
C ASP A 3 -13.11 22.59 1.85
N ASP A 4 -12.38 22.41 0.76
CA ASP A 4 -11.91 21.11 0.24
C ASP A 4 -10.78 20.49 1.09
N ASP A 5 -10.39 21.15 2.19
CA ASP A 5 -9.34 20.73 3.11
C ASP A 5 -9.87 20.02 4.37
N GLU A 6 -11.19 19.81 4.48
CA GLU A 6 -11.79 19.09 5.61
C GLU A 6 -11.67 17.58 5.40
N TRP A 7 -10.43 17.11 5.44
CA TRP A 7 -10.12 15.69 5.57
C TRP A 7 -10.81 15.16 6.81
N LYS A 8 -11.40 13.98 6.69
CA LYS A 8 -12.29 13.36 7.69
C LYS A 8 -11.67 13.24 9.10
N TYR A 9 -10.35 13.36 9.21
CA TYR A 9 -9.61 13.27 10.47
C TYR A 9 -8.52 14.35 10.47
N SER A 10 -8.50 15.14 11.55
CA SER A 10 -7.49 16.15 11.83
C SER A 10 -6.46 15.61 12.81
N VAL A 11 -5.25 16.18 12.85
CA VAL A 11 -4.17 15.70 13.74
C VAL A 11 -4.53 15.98 15.20
N GLU A 12 -5.30 17.04 15.43
CA GLU A 12 -5.81 17.44 16.74
C GLU A 12 -6.79 16.41 17.34
N ASP A 13 -7.43 15.57 16.51
CA ASP A 13 -8.35 14.52 16.99
C ASP A 13 -7.65 13.39 17.77
N PHE A 14 -6.32 13.32 17.69
CA PHE A 14 -5.50 12.30 18.37
C PHE A 14 -4.79 12.82 19.62
N GLU A 15 -4.93 14.12 19.96
CA GLU A 15 -4.28 14.75 21.13
C GLU A 15 -5.19 14.85 22.36
N ASP A 16 -5.91 13.78 22.73
CA ASP A 16 -6.60 13.69 24.03
C ASP A 16 -5.96 12.61 24.93
N PRO A 17 -5.26 12.99 26.02
CA PRO A 17 -4.48 12.07 26.84
C PRO A 17 -5.18 11.60 28.14
N GLU A 18 -6.49 11.35 28.16
CA GLU A 18 -7.19 10.82 29.34
C GLU A 18 -8.09 9.61 29.00
N GLU A 19 -7.44 8.44 28.97
CA GLU A 19 -7.91 7.09 29.34
C GLU A 19 -9.32 6.56 28.92
N SER A 20 -9.24 5.59 28.00
CA SER A 20 -9.79 4.22 28.11
C SER A 20 -11.29 3.95 27.86
N ASP A 21 -11.59 3.16 26.81
CA ASP A 21 -12.30 1.88 26.99
C ASP A 21 -11.98 0.91 25.83
N ALA A 22 -11.93 -0.37 26.18
CA ALA A 22 -11.50 -1.51 25.40
C ALA A 22 -12.39 -1.78 24.17
N GLY A 23 -12.03 -1.21 23.02
CA GLY A 23 -12.44 -1.71 21.72
C GLY A 23 -11.35 -2.62 21.18
N GLU A 24 -11.61 -3.93 21.13
CA GLU A 24 -10.79 -4.87 20.37
C GLU A 24 -10.81 -4.44 18.90
N ALA A 25 -9.83 -3.61 18.53
CA ALA A 25 -9.47 -3.37 17.15
C ALA A 25 -9.11 -4.74 16.60
N THR A 26 -10.00 -5.31 15.78
CA THR A 26 -9.73 -6.57 15.11
C THR A 26 -8.41 -6.40 14.39
N ASP A 27 -7.40 -7.11 14.84
CA ASP A 27 -6.02 -7.01 14.38
C ASP A 27 -5.95 -7.42 12.90
N VAL A 28 -6.24 -6.47 12.01
CA VAL A 28 -6.07 -6.58 10.56
C VAL A 28 -4.62 -6.31 10.15
N PHE A 29 -3.77 -5.92 11.10
CA PHE A 29 -2.34 -5.66 10.94
C PHE A 29 -1.57 -6.52 11.93
N GLY A 30 -1.70 -7.84 11.75
CA GLY A 30 -1.18 -8.87 12.64
C GLY A 30 0.08 -8.48 13.42
N ASP A 31 -0.01 -8.60 14.74
CA ASP A 31 1.08 -8.61 15.71
C ASP A 31 2.26 -7.66 15.41
N ALA A 32 2.23 -6.49 16.05
CA ALA A 32 3.27 -5.46 16.01
C ALA A 32 4.68 -5.95 16.42
N GLN A 33 4.84 -7.20 16.88
CA GLN A 33 6.16 -7.82 17.10
C GLN A 33 6.85 -8.30 15.81
N THR A 34 6.19 -8.25 14.66
CA THR A 34 6.77 -8.66 13.37
C THR A 34 6.93 -7.50 12.39
N ARG A 35 7.52 -6.37 12.82
CA ARG A 35 8.25 -5.51 11.87
C ARG A 35 9.53 -6.23 11.42
N ARG A 36 9.39 -7.39 10.77
CA ARG A 36 10.51 -7.91 9.96
C ARG A 36 10.65 -6.91 8.83
N GLU A 37 11.84 -6.35 8.69
CA GLU A 37 12.22 -5.62 7.49
C GLU A 37 11.81 -6.50 6.30
N ILE A 38 10.87 -6.02 5.49
CA ILE A 38 10.51 -6.72 4.26
C ILE A 38 11.72 -6.51 3.36
N GLU A 39 12.60 -7.50 3.34
CA GLU A 39 13.77 -7.50 2.49
C GLU A 39 13.25 -7.41 1.04
N PRO A 40 13.69 -6.43 0.23
CA PRO A 40 13.29 -6.34 -1.16
C PRO A 40 13.74 -7.62 -1.85
N GLU A 41 12.80 -8.50 -2.16
CA GLU A 41 13.09 -9.70 -2.93
C GLU A 41 13.59 -9.27 -4.31
N SER A 42 14.73 -9.83 -4.73
CA SER A 42 15.23 -9.57 -6.08
C SER A 42 14.19 -10.09 -7.08
N PRO A 43 13.84 -9.33 -8.13
CA PRO A 43 12.84 -9.76 -9.10
C PRO A 43 13.21 -11.15 -9.65
N SER A 44 12.26 -12.08 -9.58
CA SER A 44 12.47 -13.44 -10.07
C SER A 44 12.73 -13.44 -11.58
N PHE A 45 13.39 -14.47 -12.08
CA PHE A 45 13.57 -14.66 -13.51
C PHE A 45 12.23 -14.74 -14.27
N GLU A 46 11.22 -15.35 -13.65
CA GLU A 46 9.86 -15.42 -14.18
C GLU A 46 9.23 -14.04 -14.33
N ASN A 47 9.37 -13.17 -13.31
CA ASN A 47 8.90 -11.79 -13.37
C ASN A 47 9.57 -11.02 -14.51
N ALA A 48 10.87 -11.19 -14.71
CA ALA A 48 11.59 -10.56 -15.81
C ALA A 48 11.08 -11.03 -17.18
N LEU A 49 10.84 -12.33 -17.36
CA LEU A 49 10.27 -12.88 -18.60
C LEU A 49 8.87 -12.35 -18.87
N PHE A 50 8.01 -12.27 -17.84
CA PHE A 50 6.65 -11.78 -17.99
C PHE A 50 6.63 -10.33 -18.47
N VAL A 51 7.48 -9.47 -17.89
CA VAL A 51 7.63 -8.07 -18.31
C VAL A 51 8.13 -7.98 -19.75
N VAL A 52 9.19 -8.71 -20.10
CA VAL A 52 9.75 -8.70 -21.47
C VAL A 52 8.70 -9.14 -22.50
N PHE A 53 7.95 -10.20 -22.21
CA PHE A 53 6.91 -10.69 -23.09
C PHE A 53 5.76 -9.69 -23.25
N GLY A 54 5.33 -9.07 -22.14
CA GLY A 54 4.30 -8.03 -22.15
C GLY A 54 4.72 -6.81 -22.97
N VAL A 55 5.97 -6.34 -22.81
CA VAL A 55 6.52 -5.23 -23.60
C VAL A 55 6.60 -5.60 -25.08
N ALA A 56 7.10 -6.80 -25.41
CA ALA A 56 7.18 -7.25 -26.80
C ALA A 56 5.78 -7.33 -27.45
N LEU A 57 4.79 -7.88 -26.75
CA LEU A 57 3.40 -7.94 -27.23
C LEU A 57 2.81 -6.54 -27.43
N ALA A 58 3.01 -5.63 -26.48
CA ALA A 58 2.55 -4.25 -26.60
C ALA A 58 3.17 -3.55 -27.82
N LEU A 59 4.46 -3.75 -28.07
CA LEU A 59 5.14 -3.20 -29.24
C LEU A 59 4.60 -3.79 -30.55
N LEU A 60 4.31 -5.09 -30.62
CA LEU A 60 3.69 -5.71 -31.79
C LEU A 60 2.33 -5.09 -32.10
N ILE A 61 1.49 -4.92 -31.08
CA ILE A 61 0.17 -4.28 -31.20
C ILE A 61 0.32 -2.82 -31.68
N LEU A 62 1.23 -2.05 -31.09
CA LEU A 62 1.46 -0.65 -31.47
C LEU A 62 2.03 -0.52 -32.88
N LEU A 63 2.86 -1.46 -33.31
CA LEU A 63 3.42 -1.49 -34.67
C LEU A 63 2.40 -1.96 -35.71
N GLY A 64 1.26 -2.54 -35.28
CA GLY A 64 0.20 -3.03 -36.15
C GLY A 64 0.56 -4.33 -36.87
N VAL A 65 1.41 -5.16 -36.26
CA VAL A 65 1.70 -6.54 -36.71
C VAL A 65 0.57 -7.48 -36.32
#